data_AF-A0A0T6AU60-F1
#
_entry.id   AF-A0A0T6AU60-F1
#
_cell.length_a   1.000
_cell.length_b   1.000
_cell.length_c   1.000
_cell.angle_alpha   90.00
_cell.angle_beta   90.00
_cell.angle_gamma   90.00
#
_symmetry.space_group_name_H-M   'P 1'
#
loop_
_entity.id
_entity.type
_entity.pdbx_description
1 polymer ?
#
loop_
_entity_poly.entity_id
_entity_poly.type
_entity_poly.pdbx_seq_one_letter_code
_entity_poly.pdbx_strand_id
1 'polypeptide(L)'
;FKNEYLPEDQQLLSHFAPNENLFKNFTKFSTFVDEKWLKKGEIFSLLHQPHLEQATLLFKALYYTKTVDGMYKLAAWSKQFVNERMWSYSVSVALIHRPETFGIILPPHYEMNPNFYFNSEVITKMEQSRNECNAKSKNVDVVVNDIVLERYTNFDTEHLLRYFTEDIGLNLCYHSYSIFYPLWMDGDEFRLKLDHRGEIFYYILFQLVARYNVERLSNGLGEVAAIDFTSPLDFGYYPGLTYPNGVPFPSRPEGVRLSEVRKNSLSRNNNLTNSYIRLRDSAFRIQNVIDLGR
;
A
#
# COMPACT_ATOMS: atom_id res chain seq x y z
N PHE A 1 26.68 -3.85 6.55
CA PHE A 1 27.01 -4.12 5.15
C PHE A 1 26.78 -2.82 4.37
N LYS A 2 27.86 -2.11 4.04
CA LYS A 2 27.80 -1.06 3.02
C LYS A 2 27.46 -1.77 1.72
N ASN A 3 26.45 -1.32 0.99
CA ASN A 3 26.16 -1.82 -0.35
C ASN A 3 27.37 -1.43 -1.23
N GLU A 4 28.33 -2.32 -1.38
CA GLU A 4 29.44 -2.15 -2.31
C GLU A 4 28.88 -2.44 -3.71
N TYR A 5 28.45 -1.37 -4.41
CA TYR A 5 28.09 -1.46 -5.82
C TYR A 5 29.30 -1.90 -6.64
N LEU A 6 29.10 -2.78 -7.62
CA LEU A 6 30.18 -3.14 -8.54
C LEU A 6 30.56 -1.90 -9.38
N PRO A 7 31.83 -1.74 -9.78
CA PRO A 7 32.26 -0.62 -10.63
C PRO A 7 31.46 -0.48 -11.93
N GLU A 8 30.96 -1.61 -12.46
CA GLU A 8 30.10 -1.68 -13.65
C GLU A 8 28.71 -1.05 -13.41
N ASP A 9 28.15 -1.18 -12.20
CA ASP A 9 26.89 -0.55 -11.82
C ASP A 9 27.03 0.97 -11.78
N GLN A 10 28.16 1.50 -11.28
CA GLN A 10 28.45 2.93 -11.28
C GLN A 10 28.56 3.49 -12.71
N GLN A 11 29.10 2.70 -13.64
CA GLN A 11 29.19 3.08 -15.05
C GLN A 11 27.81 3.09 -15.72
N LEU A 12 26.93 2.11 -15.45
CA LEU A 12 25.52 2.12 -15.87
C LEU A 12 24.77 3.32 -15.30
N LEU A 13 24.90 3.56 -13.99
CA LEU A 13 24.29 4.67 -13.26
C LEU A 13 24.73 6.05 -13.79
N SER A 14 25.98 6.21 -14.21
CA SER A 14 26.45 7.47 -14.81
C SER A 14 25.85 7.74 -16.21
N HIS A 15 25.46 6.72 -16.96
CA HIS A 15 24.68 6.90 -18.21
C HIS A 15 23.22 7.27 -17.95
N PHE A 16 22.70 6.91 -16.77
CA PHE A 16 21.36 7.31 -16.33
C PHE A 16 21.32 8.72 -15.77
N ALA A 17 22.45 9.47 -15.73
CA ALA A 17 22.57 10.84 -15.24
C ALA A 17 21.37 11.67 -15.73
N PRO A 18 20.35 11.80 -14.88
CA PRO A 18 19.09 12.31 -15.34
C PRO A 18 19.31 13.83 -15.39
N ASN A 19 18.77 14.48 -16.43
CA ASN A 19 19.17 15.82 -16.84
C ASN A 19 19.16 16.75 -15.60
N GLU A 20 20.32 17.22 -15.11
CA GLU A 20 20.43 17.84 -13.77
C GLU A 20 19.47 19.03 -13.60
N ASN A 21 19.09 19.67 -14.72
CA ASN A 21 18.09 20.74 -14.78
C ASN A 21 16.63 20.31 -14.52
N LEU A 22 16.30 19.02 -14.68
CA LEU A 22 15.02 18.41 -14.27
C LEU A 22 15.04 18.00 -12.78
N PHE A 23 16.22 17.94 -12.15
CA PHE A 23 16.42 17.69 -10.72
C PHE A 23 16.61 18.98 -9.93
N LYS A 24 16.03 20.09 -10.38
CA LYS A 24 16.18 21.42 -9.73
C LYS A 24 15.92 21.41 -8.22
N ASN A 25 15.15 20.44 -7.71
CA ASN A 25 14.82 20.30 -6.29
C ASN A 25 15.33 18.99 -5.64
N PHE A 26 16.10 18.16 -6.35
CA PHE A 26 16.69 16.96 -5.77
C PHE A 26 18.18 17.16 -5.54
N THR A 27 18.62 17.03 -4.30
CA THR A 27 20.02 16.78 -3.98
C THR A 27 20.48 15.57 -4.79
N LYS A 28 21.20 15.81 -5.89
CA LYS A 28 22.01 14.93 -6.75
C LYS A 28 21.67 13.43 -6.75
N PHE A 29 21.45 12.83 -7.92
CA PHE A 29 21.37 11.39 -8.17
C PHE A 29 22.43 10.52 -7.44
N SER A 30 23.58 11.08 -7.06
CA SER A 30 24.54 10.45 -6.13
C SER A 30 23.91 10.00 -4.80
N THR A 31 22.95 10.76 -4.25
CA THR A 31 22.25 10.37 -3.02
C THR A 31 21.36 9.15 -3.21
N PHE A 32 20.85 8.88 -4.42
CA PHE A 32 20.03 7.70 -4.71
C PHE A 32 20.85 6.40 -4.57
N VAL A 33 22.11 6.45 -5.00
CA VAL A 33 23.06 5.34 -4.89
C VAL A 33 23.49 5.16 -3.43
N ASP A 34 23.72 6.26 -2.71
CA ASP A 34 24.17 6.22 -1.32
C ASP A 34 23.03 6.03 -0.29
N GLU A 35 21.76 6.03 -0.73
CA GLU A 35 20.59 5.93 0.12
C GLU A 35 20.53 4.56 0.84
N LYS A 36 20.17 4.58 2.12
CA LYS A 36 19.94 3.35 2.88
C LYS A 36 18.52 2.86 2.64
N TRP A 37 18.34 2.16 1.52
CA TRP A 37 17.09 1.52 1.16
C TRP A 37 16.54 0.59 2.25
N LEU A 38 15.21 0.55 2.37
CA LEU A 38 14.51 -0.48 3.13
C LEU A 38 15.00 -1.87 2.68
N LYS A 39 15.35 -2.71 3.65
CA LYS A 39 15.87 -4.05 3.36
C LYS A 39 14.82 -4.90 2.65
N LYS A 40 15.30 -5.80 1.80
CA LYS A 40 14.47 -6.82 1.17
C LYS A 40 13.80 -7.71 2.22
N GLY A 41 12.55 -8.09 1.95
CA GLY A 41 11.73 -8.87 2.88
C GLY A 41 11.16 -8.10 4.08
N GLU A 42 11.58 -6.86 4.35
CA GLU A 42 10.95 -6.04 5.39
C GLU A 42 9.57 -5.51 4.96
N ILE A 43 8.75 -5.15 5.96
CA ILE A 43 7.39 -4.69 5.75
C ILE A 43 7.41 -3.25 5.23
N PHE A 44 7.03 -3.08 3.97
CA PHE A 44 6.80 -1.78 3.36
C PHE A 44 5.39 -1.25 3.67
N SER A 45 5.27 0.05 3.91
CA SER A 45 3.99 0.75 4.10
C SER A 45 4.10 2.20 3.67
N LEU A 46 3.17 2.67 2.83
CA LEU A 46 3.08 4.06 2.38
C LEU A 46 2.74 5.05 3.51
N LEU A 47 2.14 4.56 4.59
CA LEU A 47 1.80 5.37 5.76
C LEU A 47 3.01 5.61 6.67
N HIS A 48 4.13 4.92 6.42
CA HIS A 48 5.37 5.16 7.13
C HIS A 48 6.23 6.17 6.36
N GLN A 49 6.45 7.35 6.96
CA GLN A 49 7.09 8.48 6.29
C GLN A 49 8.46 8.16 5.63
N PRO A 50 9.41 7.47 6.30
CA PRO A 50 10.66 7.06 5.65
C PRO A 50 10.46 6.16 4.42
N HIS A 51 9.50 5.24 4.48
CA HIS A 51 9.21 4.36 3.33
C HIS A 51 8.60 5.16 2.17
N LEU A 52 7.74 6.13 2.48
CA LEU A 52 7.12 7.01 1.51
C LEU A 52 8.16 7.86 0.77
N GLU A 53 9.12 8.42 1.49
CA GLU A 53 10.21 9.21 0.92
C GLU A 53 11.07 8.37 -0.03
N GLN A 54 11.42 7.14 0.37
CA GLN A 54 12.17 6.20 -0.48
C GLN A 54 11.38 5.76 -1.73
N ALA A 55 10.08 5.49 -1.59
CA ALA A 55 9.21 5.15 -2.72
C ALA A 55 9.08 6.33 -3.70
N THR A 56 8.90 7.55 -3.17
CA THR A 56 8.81 8.78 -3.97
C THR A 56 10.12 9.04 -4.72
N LEU A 57 11.26 8.80 -4.06
CA LEU A 57 12.58 8.90 -4.65
C LEU A 57 12.74 7.94 -5.85
N LEU A 58 12.39 6.66 -5.68
CA LEU A 58 12.45 5.67 -6.76
C LEU A 58 11.50 6.02 -7.91
N PHE A 59 10.27 6.43 -7.59
CA PHE A 59 9.31 6.89 -8.58
C PHE A 59 9.87 8.05 -9.40
N LYS A 60 10.39 9.10 -8.76
CA LYS A 60 10.94 10.27 -9.46
C LYS A 60 12.13 9.89 -10.34
N ALA A 61 13.01 9.01 -9.85
CA ALA A 61 14.14 8.51 -10.63
C ALA A 61 13.67 7.81 -11.92
N LEU A 62 12.64 6.97 -11.84
CA LEU A 62 12.04 6.29 -13.00
C LEU A 62 11.31 7.25 -13.94
N TYR A 63 10.49 8.14 -13.38
CA TYR A 63 9.64 9.08 -14.13
C TYR A 63 10.47 10.06 -14.96
N TYR A 64 11.57 10.58 -14.41
CA TYR A 64 12.45 11.55 -15.07
C TYR A 64 13.52 10.96 -15.99
N THR A 65 13.54 9.64 -16.20
CA THR A 65 14.45 9.04 -17.18
C THR A 65 14.12 9.53 -18.60
N LYS A 66 15.15 9.83 -19.40
CA LYS A 66 14.99 10.41 -20.74
C LYS A 66 14.29 9.49 -21.75
N THR A 67 14.48 8.18 -21.62
CA THR A 67 13.96 7.18 -22.57
C THR A 67 13.30 6.02 -21.83
N VAL A 68 12.33 5.37 -22.49
CA VAL A 68 11.68 4.16 -21.97
C VAL A 68 12.69 3.02 -21.74
N ASP A 69 13.69 2.86 -22.62
CA ASP A 69 14.78 1.90 -22.43
C ASP A 69 15.62 2.22 -21.18
N GLY A 70 15.87 3.50 -20.91
CA GLY A 70 16.56 3.93 -19.71
C GLY A 70 15.76 3.62 -18.45
N MET A 71 14.44 3.86 -18.49
CA MET A 71 13.52 3.49 -17.42
C MET A 71 13.52 1.97 -17.17
N TYR A 72 13.45 1.16 -18.24
CA TYR A 72 13.49 -0.30 -18.15
C TYR A 72 14.77 -0.81 -17.49
N LYS A 73 15.93 -0.31 -17.94
CA LYS A 73 17.23 -0.68 -17.36
C LYS A 73 17.33 -0.25 -15.89
N LEU A 74 16.86 0.94 -15.55
CA LEU A 74 16.82 1.41 -14.15
C LEU A 74 15.86 0.58 -13.29
N ALA A 75 14.70 0.19 -13.83
CA ALA A 75 13.75 -0.70 -13.15
C ALA A 75 14.36 -2.09 -12.92
N ALA A 76 15.03 -2.66 -13.93
CA ALA A 76 15.70 -3.96 -13.83
C ALA A 76 16.84 -3.94 -12.81
N TRP A 77 17.65 -2.88 -12.80
CA TRP A 77 18.72 -2.68 -11.82
C TRP A 77 18.16 -2.51 -10.40
N SER A 78 17.22 -1.59 -10.20
CA SER A 78 16.68 -1.27 -8.87
C SER A 78 15.95 -2.45 -8.22
N LYS A 79 15.40 -3.38 -9.00
CA LYS A 79 14.79 -4.63 -8.51
C LYS A 79 15.74 -5.45 -7.65
N GLN A 80 17.05 -5.35 -7.87
CA GLN A 80 18.04 -6.12 -7.13
C GLN A 80 18.35 -5.53 -5.74
N PHE A 81 18.15 -4.23 -5.54
CA PHE A 81 18.59 -3.52 -4.34
C PHE A 81 17.44 -3.02 -3.46
N VAL A 82 16.31 -2.68 -4.08
CA VAL A 82 15.15 -2.10 -3.38
C VAL A 82 14.23 -3.21 -2.86
N ASN A 83 13.56 -2.95 -1.74
CA ASN A 83 12.47 -3.79 -1.22
C ASN A 83 11.44 -4.11 -2.32
N GLU A 84 10.99 -5.36 -2.38
CA GLU A 84 10.19 -5.91 -3.47
C GLU A 84 8.88 -5.14 -3.67
N ARG A 85 8.23 -4.76 -2.57
CA ARG A 85 6.92 -4.09 -2.59
C ARG A 85 7.04 -2.60 -2.87
N MET A 86 8.08 -1.96 -2.32
CA MET A 86 8.41 -0.57 -2.65
C MET A 86 8.72 -0.43 -4.15
N TRP A 87 9.49 -1.38 -4.69
CA TRP A 87 9.80 -1.46 -6.12
C TRP A 87 8.52 -1.64 -6.95
N SER A 88 7.71 -2.65 -6.62
CA SER A 88 6.45 -2.93 -7.32
C SER A 88 5.52 -1.71 -7.35
N TYR A 89 5.38 -1.02 -6.20
CA TYR A 89 4.58 0.19 -6.10
C TYR A 89 5.14 1.32 -6.98
N SER A 90 6.42 1.66 -6.79
CA SER A 90 7.03 2.83 -7.45
C SER A 90 7.09 2.67 -8.97
N VAL A 91 7.36 1.45 -9.46
CA VAL A 91 7.34 1.12 -10.88
C VAL A 91 5.92 1.19 -11.45
N SER A 92 4.92 0.67 -10.73
CA SER A 92 3.51 0.73 -11.16
C SER A 92 3.03 2.18 -11.31
N VAL A 93 3.34 3.03 -10.33
CA VAL A 93 3.02 4.46 -10.37
C VAL A 93 3.77 5.14 -11.53
N ALA A 94 5.06 4.86 -11.71
CA ALA A 94 5.85 5.44 -12.82
C ALA A 94 5.29 5.07 -14.20
N LEU A 95 4.87 3.82 -14.39
CA LEU A 95 4.31 3.32 -15.65
C LEU A 95 2.94 3.95 -15.96
N ILE A 96 2.10 4.17 -14.96
CA ILE A 96 0.78 4.79 -15.16
C ILE A 96 0.89 6.27 -15.49
N HIS A 97 1.77 7.00 -14.79
CA HIS A 97 1.83 8.45 -14.90
C HIS A 97 2.70 8.94 -16.06
N ARG A 98 3.61 8.11 -16.59
CA ARG A 98 4.45 8.49 -17.73
C ARG A 98 3.67 8.37 -19.04
N PRO A 99 3.64 9.41 -19.89
CA PRO A 99 2.84 9.41 -21.13
C PRO A 99 3.35 8.41 -22.17
N GLU A 100 4.67 8.16 -22.22
CA GLU A 100 5.30 7.23 -23.17
C GLU A 100 4.99 5.76 -22.89
N THR A 101 4.54 5.44 -21.68
CA THR A 101 4.19 4.06 -21.25
C THR A 101 2.68 3.83 -21.27
N PHE A 102 1.92 4.77 -21.83
CA PHE A 102 0.49 4.62 -22.05
C PHE A 102 0.21 3.36 -22.88
N GLY A 103 -0.72 2.53 -22.42
CA GLY A 103 -1.09 1.26 -23.04
C GLY A 103 -0.33 0.04 -22.50
N ILE A 104 0.67 0.21 -21.63
CA ILE A 104 1.24 -0.92 -20.87
C ILE A 104 0.20 -1.38 -19.84
N ILE A 105 -0.18 -2.65 -19.92
CA ILE A 105 -1.09 -3.27 -18.95
C ILE A 105 -0.27 -3.76 -17.76
N LEU A 106 -0.60 -3.26 -16.57
CA LEU A 106 -0.04 -3.76 -15.33
C LEU A 106 -0.73 -5.07 -14.93
N PRO A 107 0.01 -6.07 -14.45
CA PRO A 107 -0.61 -7.22 -13.82
C PRO A 107 -1.43 -6.79 -12.59
N PRO A 108 -2.54 -7.46 -12.28
CA PRO A 108 -3.30 -7.19 -11.07
C PRO A 108 -2.46 -7.34 -9.80
N HIS A 109 -2.73 -6.50 -8.81
CA HIS A 109 -1.93 -6.49 -7.57
C HIS A 109 -2.07 -7.80 -6.76
N TYR A 110 -3.21 -8.49 -6.86
CA TYR A 110 -3.40 -9.80 -6.23
C TYR A 110 -2.53 -10.91 -6.85
N GLU A 111 -2.06 -10.76 -8.08
CA GLU A 111 -1.12 -11.71 -8.71
C GLU A 111 0.31 -11.44 -8.28
N MET A 112 0.67 -10.15 -8.12
CA MET A 112 2.00 -9.75 -7.69
C MET A 112 2.22 -9.98 -6.18
N ASN A 113 1.20 -9.71 -5.36
CA ASN A 113 1.26 -9.73 -3.90
C ASN A 113 0.05 -10.47 -3.31
N PRO A 114 -0.08 -11.80 -3.53
CA PRO A 114 -1.24 -12.59 -3.10
C PRO A 114 -1.45 -12.58 -1.58
N ASN A 115 -0.39 -12.43 -0.79
CA ASN A 115 -0.43 -12.34 0.67
C ASN A 115 -1.32 -11.21 1.24
N PHE A 116 -1.71 -10.23 0.43
CA PHE A 116 -2.59 -9.13 0.84
C PHE A 116 -4.08 -9.39 0.56
N TYR A 117 -4.40 -10.48 -0.15
CA TYR A 117 -5.75 -10.82 -0.58
C TYR A 117 -6.20 -12.19 -0.09
N PHE A 118 -5.25 -13.11 0.08
CA PHE A 118 -5.52 -14.48 0.48
C PHE A 118 -5.03 -14.76 1.89
N ASN A 119 -5.82 -15.54 2.64
CA ASN A 119 -5.48 -15.96 3.99
C ASN A 119 -4.18 -16.78 4.02
N SER A 120 -3.43 -16.64 5.11
CA SER A 120 -2.26 -17.47 5.45
C SER A 120 -2.47 -18.98 5.24
N GLU A 121 -3.66 -19.51 5.53
CA GLU A 121 -4.00 -20.92 5.33
C GLU A 121 -4.04 -21.30 3.84
N VAL A 122 -4.60 -20.43 2.99
CA VAL A 122 -4.62 -20.62 1.52
C VAL A 122 -3.19 -20.63 0.98
N ILE A 123 -2.38 -19.66 1.41
CA ILE A 123 -0.97 -19.55 1.00
C ILE A 123 -0.19 -20.81 1.43
N THR A 124 -0.37 -21.26 2.66
CA THR A 124 0.30 -22.46 3.19
C THR A 124 -0.10 -23.71 2.42
N LYS A 125 -1.39 -23.90 2.13
CA LYS A 125 -1.88 -25.02 1.31
C LYS A 125 -1.30 -24.97 -0.09
N MET A 126 -1.23 -23.79 -0.70
CA MET A 126 -0.64 -23.61 -2.03
C MET A 126 0.86 -23.97 -2.03
N GLU A 127 1.62 -23.58 -1.01
CA GLU A 127 3.02 -23.97 -0.85
C GLU A 127 3.20 -25.48 -0.64
N GLN A 128 2.34 -26.11 0.18
CA GLN A 128 2.33 -27.56 0.39
C GLN A 128 2.05 -28.30 -0.92
N SER A 129 0.97 -27.94 -1.63
CA SER A 129 0.62 -28.55 -2.91
C SER A 129 1.70 -28.35 -3.97
N ARG A 130 2.39 -27.21 -3.98
CA ARG A 130 3.54 -26.96 -4.86
C ARG A 130 4.69 -27.92 -4.57
N ASN A 131 4.96 -28.22 -3.30
CA ASN A 131 6.02 -29.14 -2.91
C ASN A 131 5.65 -30.62 -3.21
N GLU A 132 4.37 -30.96 -3.11
CA GLU A 132 3.84 -32.30 -3.41
C GLU A 132 3.74 -32.56 -4.93
N CYS A 133 3.46 -31.53 -5.72
CA CYS A 133 3.44 -31.61 -7.17
C CYS A 133 4.87 -31.75 -7.71
N ASN A 134 5.26 -32.96 -8.09
CA ASN A 134 6.47 -33.19 -8.88
C ASN A 134 6.43 -32.30 -10.12
N ALA A 135 7.36 -31.34 -10.25
CA ALA A 135 7.42 -30.32 -11.30
C ALA A 135 7.45 -30.84 -12.77
N LYS A 136 7.38 -32.16 -12.98
CA LYS A 136 7.34 -32.85 -14.27
C LYS A 136 5.93 -33.35 -14.67
N SER A 137 4.96 -33.40 -13.77
CA SER A 137 3.58 -33.79 -14.12
C SER A 137 2.78 -32.57 -14.54
N LYS A 138 2.44 -32.53 -15.84
CA LYS A 138 1.50 -31.63 -16.55
C LYS A 138 0.57 -30.79 -15.66
N ASN A 139 0.53 -29.47 -15.92
CA ASN A 139 -0.57 -28.52 -15.63
C ASN A 139 -1.73 -29.09 -14.77
N VAL A 140 -1.47 -29.38 -13.51
CA VAL A 140 -2.53 -29.69 -12.55
C VAL A 140 -2.90 -28.37 -11.92
N ASP A 141 -4.10 -27.87 -12.24
CA ASP A 141 -4.65 -26.71 -11.56
C ASP A 141 -4.95 -27.13 -10.11
N VAL A 142 -4.21 -26.55 -9.17
CA VAL A 142 -4.47 -26.73 -7.73
C VAL A 142 -5.50 -25.69 -7.32
N VAL A 143 -6.74 -26.13 -7.13
CA VAL A 143 -7.83 -25.28 -6.65
C VAL A 143 -7.89 -25.35 -5.13
N VAL A 144 -7.50 -24.25 -4.47
CA VAL A 144 -7.67 -24.10 -3.02
C VAL A 144 -8.96 -23.34 -2.74
N ASN A 145 -9.97 -24.03 -2.22
CA ASN A 145 -11.25 -23.41 -1.85
C ASN A 145 -11.11 -22.64 -0.53
N ASP A 146 -11.08 -21.32 -0.63
CA ASP A 146 -11.05 -20.39 0.51
C ASP A 146 -12.36 -20.41 1.34
N ILE A 147 -13.48 -20.79 0.73
CA ILE A 147 -14.82 -20.85 1.35
C ILE A 147 -14.90 -21.94 2.44
N VAL A 148 -14.12 -23.02 2.32
CA VAL A 148 -14.17 -24.19 3.20
C VAL A 148 -13.24 -24.05 4.41
N LEU A 149 -12.37 -23.04 4.41
CA LEU A 149 -11.55 -22.74 5.57
C LEU A 149 -12.49 -22.20 6.67
N GLU A 150 -12.70 -23.00 7.71
CA GLU A 150 -13.53 -22.65 8.87
C GLU A 150 -12.93 -21.40 9.54
N ARG A 151 -13.39 -20.23 9.12
CA ARG A 151 -12.91 -18.97 9.67
C ARG A 151 -13.59 -18.82 11.03
N TYR A 152 -12.77 -18.88 12.09
CA TYR A 152 -13.15 -18.98 13.49
C TYR A 152 -14.23 -18.00 14.00
N THR A 153 -15.00 -18.51 14.97
CA THR A 153 -15.86 -17.86 15.98
C THR A 153 -16.93 -16.86 15.51
N ASN A 154 -18.14 -17.39 15.33
CA ASN A 154 -19.42 -16.73 15.05
C ASN A 154 -19.93 -15.71 16.11
N PHE A 155 -19.06 -15.01 16.83
CA PHE A 155 -19.49 -14.12 17.93
C PHE A 155 -19.69 -12.66 17.51
N ASP A 156 -19.06 -12.20 16.43
CA ASP A 156 -19.21 -10.83 15.93
C ASP A 156 -20.18 -10.75 14.74
N THR A 157 -21.16 -9.85 14.81
CA THR A 157 -22.11 -9.56 13.74
C THR A 157 -21.46 -8.98 12.49
N GLU A 158 -20.31 -8.32 12.61
CA GLU A 158 -19.58 -7.73 11.48
C GLU A 158 -19.06 -8.78 10.48
N HIS A 159 -18.92 -10.04 10.90
CA HIS A 159 -18.56 -11.16 10.01
C HIS A 159 -19.54 -11.33 8.83
N LEU A 160 -20.82 -10.96 8.99
CA LEU A 160 -21.82 -11.08 7.93
C LEU A 160 -21.44 -10.31 6.67
N LEU A 161 -20.65 -9.23 6.80
CA LEU A 161 -20.25 -8.37 5.69
C LEU A 161 -18.95 -8.78 5.03
N ARG A 162 -18.36 -9.89 5.45
CA ARG A 162 -17.07 -10.37 4.97
C ARG A 162 -17.00 -10.51 3.44
N TYR A 163 -18.06 -11.05 2.84
CA TYR A 163 -18.14 -11.22 1.38
C TYR A 163 -17.96 -9.89 0.63
N PHE A 164 -18.25 -8.76 1.28
CA PHE A 164 -18.07 -7.43 0.77
C PHE A 164 -16.71 -6.85 1.18
N THR A 165 -16.37 -6.87 2.47
CA THR A 165 -15.17 -6.19 3.00
C THR A 165 -13.85 -6.88 2.62
N GLU A 166 -13.87 -8.20 2.46
CA GLU A 166 -12.72 -9.00 2.02
C GLU A 166 -12.79 -9.38 0.54
N ASP A 167 -13.71 -8.79 -0.24
CA ASP A 167 -13.77 -9.01 -1.67
C ASP A 167 -12.47 -8.56 -2.36
N ILE A 168 -11.91 -9.43 -3.20
CA ILE A 168 -10.66 -9.18 -3.91
C ILE A 168 -10.83 -8.01 -4.89
N GLY A 169 -11.98 -7.93 -5.55
CA GLY A 169 -12.30 -6.89 -6.53
C GLY A 169 -12.41 -5.51 -5.88
N LEU A 170 -13.11 -5.41 -4.75
CA LEU A 170 -13.26 -4.17 -3.98
C LEU A 170 -11.90 -3.67 -3.47
N ASN A 171 -11.11 -4.56 -2.87
CA ASN A 171 -9.78 -4.22 -2.36
C ASN A 171 -8.81 -3.86 -3.50
N LEU A 172 -8.88 -4.54 -4.64
CA LEU A 172 -8.11 -4.18 -5.84
C LEU A 172 -8.55 -2.81 -6.37
N CYS A 173 -9.85 -2.53 -6.47
CA CYS A 173 -10.35 -1.25 -6.94
C CYS A 173 -9.81 -0.08 -6.10
N TYR A 174 -9.85 -0.22 -4.76
CA TYR A 174 -9.28 0.78 -3.86
C TYR A 174 -7.75 0.91 -3.99
N HIS A 175 -7.04 -0.21 -4.18
CA HIS A 175 -5.61 -0.19 -4.45
C HIS A 175 -5.28 0.53 -5.76
N SER A 176 -6.00 0.22 -6.85
CA SER A 176 -5.84 0.87 -8.15
C SER A 176 -6.09 2.38 -8.04
N TYR A 177 -7.14 2.81 -7.35
CA TYR A 177 -7.38 4.22 -7.06
C TYR A 177 -6.17 4.89 -6.40
N SER A 178 -5.54 4.23 -5.42
CA SER A 178 -4.35 4.76 -4.74
C SER A 178 -3.10 4.87 -5.63
N ILE A 179 -3.03 4.12 -6.74
CA ILE A 179 -1.95 4.23 -7.74
C ILE A 179 -2.24 5.38 -8.72
N PHE A 180 -3.49 5.53 -9.15
CA PHE A 180 -3.91 6.65 -10.02
C PHE A 180 -3.83 7.99 -9.30
N TYR A 181 -4.22 8.04 -8.02
CA TYR A 181 -4.19 9.25 -7.20
C TYR A 181 -3.39 9.05 -5.91
N PRO A 182 -2.05 8.94 -5.98
CA PRO A 182 -1.24 8.81 -4.78
C PRO A 182 -1.33 10.09 -3.92
N LEU A 183 -1.60 9.92 -2.62
CA LEU A 183 -1.79 11.04 -1.67
C LEU A 183 -0.58 11.99 -1.58
N TRP A 184 0.62 11.48 -1.88
CA TRP A 184 1.89 12.20 -1.80
C TRP A 184 2.30 12.88 -3.11
N MET A 185 1.63 12.59 -4.23
CA MET A 185 2.02 13.09 -5.54
C MET A 185 1.67 14.57 -5.68
N ASP A 186 2.60 15.37 -6.19
CA ASP A 186 2.39 16.81 -6.36
C ASP A 186 1.45 17.13 -7.53
N GLY A 187 0.53 18.08 -7.32
CA GLY A 187 -0.47 18.42 -8.32
C GLY A 187 0.07 19.24 -9.49
N ASP A 188 1.04 20.10 -9.23
CA ASP A 188 1.61 21.01 -10.22
C ASP A 188 2.66 20.30 -11.07
N GLU A 189 3.55 19.53 -10.44
CA GLU A 189 4.64 18.76 -11.07
C GLU A 189 4.11 17.68 -12.03
N PHE A 190 3.05 16.98 -11.62
CA PHE A 190 2.51 15.81 -12.36
C PHE A 190 1.19 16.09 -13.08
N ARG A 191 0.83 17.38 -13.26
CA ARG A 191 -0.37 17.82 -14.00
C ARG A 191 -1.71 17.32 -13.43
N LEU A 192 -1.77 17.04 -12.13
CA LEU A 192 -2.98 16.61 -11.43
C LEU A 192 -3.78 17.77 -10.80
N LYS A 193 -3.29 19.02 -10.91
CA LYS A 193 -3.94 20.19 -10.30
C LYS A 193 -5.38 20.40 -10.75
N LEU A 194 -5.64 20.22 -12.04
CA LEU A 194 -6.96 20.44 -12.65
C LEU A 194 -7.86 19.20 -12.59
N ASP A 195 -7.40 18.12 -11.98
CA ASP A 195 -8.08 16.82 -12.02
C ASP A 195 -9.06 16.60 -10.86
N HIS A 196 -9.45 17.68 -10.16
CA HIS A 196 -10.44 17.64 -9.06
C HIS A 196 -10.17 16.55 -7.99
N ARG A 197 -8.90 16.15 -7.80
CA ARG A 197 -8.53 14.95 -7.01
C ARG A 197 -9.10 14.91 -5.59
N GLY A 198 -9.26 16.09 -4.95
CA GLY A 198 -9.84 16.20 -3.61
C GLY A 198 -11.34 15.91 -3.59
N GLU A 199 -12.07 16.36 -4.62
CA GLU A 199 -13.49 16.06 -4.81
C GLU A 199 -13.68 14.57 -5.15
N ILE A 200 -12.85 14.02 -6.04
CA ILE A 200 -12.86 12.60 -6.37
C ILE A 200 -12.57 11.74 -5.12
N PHE A 201 -11.59 12.13 -4.30
CA PHE A 201 -11.29 11.45 -3.04
C PHE A 201 -12.51 11.40 -2.12
N TYR A 202 -13.18 12.54 -1.93
CA TYR A 202 -14.40 12.60 -1.13
C TYR A 202 -15.51 11.73 -1.74
N TYR A 203 -15.74 11.83 -3.05
CA TYR A 203 -16.77 11.09 -3.76
C TYR A 203 -16.57 9.57 -3.65
N ILE A 204 -15.35 9.08 -3.87
CA ILE A 204 -15.03 7.64 -3.76
C ILE A 204 -15.29 7.14 -2.34
N LEU A 205 -14.81 7.85 -1.32
CA LEU A 205 -15.04 7.45 0.07
C LEU A 205 -16.54 7.49 0.44
N PHE A 206 -17.25 8.53 -0.01
CA PHE A 206 -18.70 8.65 0.22
C PHE A 206 -19.46 7.49 -0.41
N GLN A 207 -19.16 7.15 -1.67
CA GLN A 207 -19.78 6.02 -2.36
C GLN A 207 -19.46 4.67 -1.70
N LEU A 208 -18.22 4.47 -1.23
CA LEU A 208 -17.84 3.27 -0.49
C LEU A 208 -18.64 3.13 0.82
N VAL A 209 -18.78 4.21 1.59
CA VAL A 209 -19.58 4.21 2.83
C VAL A 209 -21.06 3.99 2.54
N ALA A 210 -21.61 4.66 1.51
CA ALA A 210 -22.99 4.47 1.10
C ALA A 210 -23.26 3.02 0.69
N ARG A 211 -22.37 2.42 -0.11
CA ARG A 211 -22.51 1.01 -0.50
C ARG A 211 -22.39 0.09 0.71
N TYR A 212 -21.42 0.33 1.58
CA TYR A 212 -21.26 -0.42 2.82
C TYR A 212 -22.53 -0.41 3.68
N ASN A 213 -23.17 0.75 3.84
CA ASN A 213 -24.43 0.88 4.57
C ASN A 213 -25.58 0.08 3.92
N VAL A 214 -25.65 0.02 2.59
CA VAL A 214 -26.65 -0.83 1.90
C VAL A 214 -26.42 -2.32 2.20
N GLU A 215 -25.16 -2.78 2.20
CA GLU A 215 -24.84 -4.16 2.57
C GLU A 215 -25.19 -4.44 4.04
N ARG A 216 -24.91 -3.49 4.95
CA ARG A 216 -25.27 -3.58 6.37
C ARG A 216 -26.77 -3.78 6.56
N LEU A 217 -27.58 -2.88 5.98
CA LEU A 217 -29.04 -2.94 6.07
C LEU A 217 -29.59 -4.24 5.48
N SER A 218 -28.99 -4.74 4.40
CA SER A 218 -29.38 -6.01 3.76
C SER A 218 -29.09 -7.23 4.63
N ASN A 219 -28.09 -7.14 5.52
CA ASN A 219 -27.75 -8.19 6.49
C ASN A 219 -28.41 -7.96 7.87
N GLY A 220 -29.39 -7.04 7.97
CA GLY A 220 -30.09 -6.74 9.23
C GLY A 220 -29.25 -5.96 10.25
N LEU A 221 -28.13 -5.37 9.82
CA LEU A 221 -27.29 -4.50 10.63
C LEU A 221 -27.73 -3.04 10.46
N GLY A 222 -27.50 -2.22 11.49
CA GLY A 222 -27.72 -0.77 11.40
C GLY A 222 -26.67 -0.08 10.51
N GLU A 223 -26.86 1.20 10.23
CA GLU A 223 -25.85 2.02 9.54
C GLU A 223 -24.52 2.06 10.31
N VAL A 224 -23.42 2.30 9.59
CA VAL A 224 -22.10 2.43 10.22
C VAL A 224 -22.07 3.65 11.16
N ALA A 225 -21.65 3.42 12.40
CA ALA A 225 -21.44 4.51 13.34
C ALA A 225 -20.12 5.23 13.04
N ALA A 226 -20.11 6.55 13.22
CA ALA A 226 -18.86 7.30 13.21
C ALA A 226 -17.96 6.82 14.36
N ILE A 227 -16.65 6.70 14.10
CA ILE A 227 -15.69 6.26 15.12
C ILE A 227 -15.65 7.30 16.24
N ASP A 228 -15.99 6.88 17.46
CA ASP A 228 -15.68 7.64 18.67
C ASP A 228 -14.24 7.34 19.10
N PHE A 229 -13.41 8.38 19.09
CA PHE A 229 -12.00 8.26 19.47
C PHE A 229 -11.79 8.18 21.00
N THR A 230 -12.81 8.48 21.80
CA THR A 230 -12.72 8.51 23.27
C THR A 230 -13.12 7.19 23.92
N SER A 231 -14.13 6.52 23.36
CA SER A 231 -14.62 5.23 23.83
C SER A 231 -13.74 4.07 23.36
N PRO A 232 -13.75 2.92 24.07
CA PRO A 232 -13.26 1.67 23.52
C PRO A 232 -13.92 1.36 22.19
N LEU A 233 -13.18 0.78 21.24
CA LEU A 233 -13.75 0.30 19.98
C LEU A 233 -14.55 -0.98 20.21
N ASP A 234 -15.82 -0.97 19.79
CA ASP A 234 -16.76 -2.07 20.00
C ASP A 234 -16.37 -3.36 19.25
N PHE A 235 -15.69 -3.24 18.12
CA PHE A 235 -15.39 -4.38 17.24
C PHE A 235 -13.88 -4.62 17.08
N GLY A 236 -13.48 -5.87 17.28
CA GLY A 236 -12.15 -6.38 16.91
C GLY A 236 -12.02 -6.62 15.41
N TYR A 237 -10.80 -6.87 14.94
CA TYR A 237 -10.59 -7.40 13.59
C TYR A 237 -9.33 -8.28 13.55
N TYR A 238 -9.49 -9.49 13.03
CA TYR A 238 -8.41 -10.43 12.77
C TYR A 238 -8.29 -10.66 11.26
N PRO A 239 -7.28 -10.08 10.58
CA PRO A 239 -7.18 -10.17 9.13
C PRO A 239 -6.93 -11.58 8.58
N GLY A 240 -6.30 -12.48 9.35
CA GLY A 240 -5.86 -13.79 8.84
C GLY A 240 -4.80 -13.73 7.74
N LEU A 241 -4.24 -12.56 7.47
CA LEU A 241 -3.20 -12.35 6.46
C LEU A 241 -1.80 -12.50 7.06
N THR A 242 -0.86 -12.97 6.26
CA THR A 242 0.55 -13.11 6.64
C THR A 242 1.43 -12.47 5.58
N TYR A 243 2.33 -11.59 5.99
CA TYR A 243 3.31 -10.99 5.10
C TYR A 243 4.21 -12.07 4.47
N PRO A 244 4.77 -11.83 3.27
CA PRO A 244 5.72 -12.74 2.62
C PRO A 244 6.93 -13.20 3.47
N ASN A 245 7.28 -12.46 4.53
CA ASN A 245 8.35 -12.82 5.47
C ASN A 245 7.87 -13.70 6.63
N GLY A 246 6.62 -14.20 6.60
CA GLY A 246 6.02 -15.03 7.63
C GLY A 246 5.44 -14.28 8.83
N VAL A 247 5.62 -12.96 8.90
CA VAL A 247 5.06 -12.15 10.00
C VAL A 247 3.54 -12.00 9.78
N PRO A 248 2.69 -12.34 10.77
CA PRO A 248 1.25 -12.14 10.64
C PRO A 248 0.90 -10.66 10.62
N PHE A 249 -0.18 -10.30 9.93
CA PHE A 249 -0.74 -8.95 10.04
C PHE A 249 -1.20 -8.68 11.48
N PRO A 250 -0.97 -7.46 12.00
CA PRO A 250 -1.40 -7.13 13.35
C PRO A 250 -2.93 -7.21 13.44
N SER A 251 -3.42 -7.96 14.43
CA SER A 251 -4.83 -7.99 14.78
C SER A 251 -5.17 -6.91 15.80
N ARG A 252 -6.41 -6.44 15.76
CA ARG A 252 -6.95 -5.51 16.76
C ARG A 252 -7.96 -6.25 17.63
N PRO A 253 -7.70 -6.45 18.94
CA PRO A 253 -8.71 -7.02 19.82
C PRO A 253 -9.88 -6.07 20.03
N GLU A 254 -10.99 -6.60 20.51
CA GLU A 254 -12.17 -5.84 20.92
C GLU A 254 -11.86 -4.94 22.14
N GLY A 255 -12.59 -3.83 22.30
CA GLY A 255 -12.48 -2.95 23.46
C GLY A 255 -11.18 -2.14 23.53
N VAL A 256 -10.43 -2.04 22.43
CA VAL A 256 -9.20 -1.25 22.38
C VAL A 256 -9.50 0.25 22.44
N ARG A 257 -8.85 0.96 23.35
CA ARG A 257 -8.87 2.43 23.41
C ARG A 257 -7.76 3.02 22.53
N LEU A 258 -8.15 3.80 21.53
CA LEU A 258 -7.22 4.45 20.61
C LEU A 258 -6.23 5.40 21.32
N SER A 259 -6.63 6.00 22.44
CA SER A 259 -5.78 6.85 23.28
C SER A 259 -4.63 6.11 23.97
N GLU A 260 -4.76 4.79 24.19
CA GLU A 260 -3.82 3.98 24.97
C GLU A 260 -2.79 3.21 24.11
N VAL A 261 -2.93 3.26 22.78
CA VAL A 261 -2.10 2.53 21.80
C VAL A 261 -0.58 2.80 21.96
N ARG A 262 -0.20 3.93 22.59
CA ARG A 262 1.18 4.29 22.96
C ARG A 262 1.89 3.23 23.81
N LYS A 263 1.18 2.47 24.66
CA LYS A 263 1.81 1.56 25.64
C LYS A 263 2.33 0.26 25.03
N ASN A 264 1.81 -0.15 23.87
CA ASN A 264 2.05 -1.49 23.30
C ASN A 264 2.97 -1.51 22.08
N SER A 265 3.39 -0.35 21.55
CA SER A 265 4.34 -0.31 20.43
C SER A 265 5.77 -0.48 20.93
N LEU A 266 6.37 -1.66 20.68
CA LEU A 266 7.76 -2.01 20.98
C LEU A 266 8.82 -1.13 20.27
N SER A 267 8.42 -0.19 19.41
CA SER A 267 9.32 0.75 18.75
C SER A 267 9.54 1.99 19.64
N ARG A 268 10.74 2.06 20.25
CA ARG A 268 11.21 3.21 21.05
C ARG A 268 11.37 4.52 20.27
N ASN A 269 11.25 4.52 18.93
CA ASN A 269 11.55 5.67 18.06
C ASN A 269 10.38 6.05 17.12
N ASN A 270 9.14 6.07 17.62
CA ASN A 270 8.01 6.49 16.78
C ASN A 270 7.68 7.98 16.96
N ASN A 271 7.79 8.76 15.87
CA ASN A 271 7.29 10.14 15.72
C ASN A 271 5.75 10.27 15.88
N LEU A 272 5.07 9.17 16.22
CA LEU A 272 3.63 9.07 16.49
C LEU A 272 3.27 9.46 17.94
N THR A 273 4.23 9.96 18.72
CA THR A 273 3.96 10.52 20.04
C THR A 273 2.92 11.64 19.92
N ASN A 274 1.82 11.53 20.67
CA ASN A 274 0.66 12.43 20.63
C ASN A 274 -0.15 12.41 19.32
N SER A 275 -0.09 11.32 18.53
CA SER A 275 -0.88 11.18 17.29
C SER A 275 -2.37 11.46 17.49
N TYR A 276 -2.96 10.96 18.58
CA TYR A 276 -4.34 11.22 18.98
C TYR A 276 -4.65 12.72 19.10
N ILE A 277 -3.78 13.46 19.81
CA ILE A 277 -3.95 14.91 20.03
C ILE A 277 -3.83 15.65 18.69
N ARG A 278 -2.87 15.27 17.84
CA ARG A 278 -2.67 15.87 16.51
C ARG A 278 -3.86 15.64 15.60
N LEU A 279 -4.44 14.44 15.62
CA LEU A 279 -5.63 14.09 14.84
C LEU A 279 -6.81 14.96 15.29
N ARG A 280 -7.04 15.08 16.59
CA ARG A 280 -8.10 15.92 17.16
C ARG A 280 -7.91 17.41 16.82
N ASP A 281 -6.70 17.94 16.97
CA ASP A 281 -6.37 19.32 16.60
C ASP A 281 -6.60 19.58 15.10
N SER A 282 -6.19 18.65 14.24
CA SER A 282 -6.41 18.75 12.80
C SER A 282 -7.91 18.74 12.45
N ALA A 283 -8.69 17.85 13.08
CA ALA A 283 -10.14 17.78 12.89
C ALA A 283 -10.84 19.09 13.30
N PHE A 284 -10.46 19.68 14.44
CA PHE A 284 -11.01 20.96 14.87
C PHE A 284 -10.67 22.10 13.91
N ARG A 285 -9.44 22.15 13.39
CA ARG A 285 -9.06 23.18 12.42
C ARG A 285 -9.85 23.06 11.12
N ILE A 286 -10.07 21.83 10.65
CA ILE A 286 -10.90 21.57 9.46
C ILE A 286 -12.33 22.01 9.72
N GLN A 287 -12.92 21.62 10.86
CA GLN A 287 -14.28 22.02 11.23
C GLN A 287 -14.42 23.54 11.31
N ASN A 288 -13.48 24.23 11.95
CA ASN A 288 -13.49 25.69 12.04
C ASN A 288 -13.49 26.36 10.67
N VAL A 289 -12.74 25.82 9.70
CA VAL A 289 -12.70 26.36 8.34
C VAL A 289 -14.04 26.15 7.64
N ILE A 290 -14.64 24.95 7.79
CA ILE A 290 -15.97 24.63 7.25
C ILE A 290 -17.04 25.56 7.83
N ASP A 291 -17.04 25.75 9.15
CA ASP A 291 -18.03 26.59 9.85
C ASP A 291 -17.89 28.06 9.45
N LEU A 292 -16.67 28.51 9.12
CA LEU A 292 -16.41 29.86 8.61
C LEU A 292 -16.78 30.02 7.13
N GLY A 293 -17.08 28.92 6.41
CA GLY A 293 -17.35 28.92 4.98
C GLY A 293 -16.17 29.39 4.13
N ARG A 294 -14.94 29.15 4.60
CA ARG A 294 -13.69 29.59 3.95
C ARG A 294 -12.91 28.46 3.31
#